data_AF-G9XBW6-F1
#
_entry.id   AF-G9XBW6-F1
#
_cell.length_a   1.000
_cell.length_b   1.000
_cell.length_c   1.000
_cell.angle_alpha   90.00
_cell.angle_beta   90.00
_cell.angle_gamma   90.00
#
_symmetry.space_group_name_H-M   'P 1'
#
loop_
_entity.id
_entity.type
_entity.pdbx_description
1 polymer ?
#
loop_
_entity_poly.entity_id
_entity_poly.type
_entity_poly.pdbx_seq_one_letter_code
_entity_poly.pdbx_strand_id
1 'polypeptide(L)'
;MTQSWFEYFEKHAKSRTDSIKIQLDDKDDYIVYLSIKGIEARAVVRANEKGLKILKEKIKEVIGVKKINSKELDAISVMGLQIYEI
;
A
#
# COMPACT_ATOMS: atom_id res chain seq x y z
N MET A 1 10.47 29.41 -2.15
CA MET A 1 9.50 28.91 -1.14
C MET A 1 9.47 27.37 -1.13
N THR A 2 10.64 26.73 -1.03
CA THR A 2 10.81 25.27 -1.20
C THR A 2 11.47 24.60 0.01
N GLN A 3 11.93 25.42 0.97
CA GLN A 3 12.75 25.00 2.10
C GLN A 3 11.91 24.41 3.24
N SER A 4 10.72 24.98 3.49
CA SER A 4 9.81 24.54 4.56
C SER A 4 9.22 23.15 4.33
N TRP A 5 9.04 22.74 3.07
CA TRP A 5 8.52 21.41 2.73
C TRP A 5 9.56 20.31 2.98
N PHE A 6 10.83 20.55 2.61
CA PHE A 6 11.91 19.60 2.87
C PHE A 6 12.19 19.46 4.37
N GLU A 7 12.19 20.56 5.13
CA GLU A 7 12.38 20.53 6.58
C GLU A 7 11.25 19.79 7.31
N TYR A 8 10.00 19.93 6.85
CA TYR A 8 8.88 19.13 7.36
C TYR A 8 9.10 17.63 7.12
N PHE A 9 9.53 17.25 5.91
CA PHE A 9 9.81 15.86 5.60
C PHE A 9 10.99 15.29 6.39
N GLU A 10 12.11 16.01 6.50
CA GLU A 10 13.26 15.54 7.28
C GLU A 10 12.94 15.40 8.78
N LYS A 11 12.17 16.35 9.33
CA LYS A 11 11.78 16.35 10.75
C LYS A 11 10.83 15.19 11.08
N HIS A 12 9.95 14.81 10.15
CA HIS A 12 9.00 13.72 10.35
C HIS A 12 9.47 12.35 9.83
N ALA A 13 10.50 12.29 8.98
CA ALA A 13 11.11 11.04 8.54
C ALA A 13 11.84 10.31 9.68
N LYS A 14 12.54 11.03 10.55
CA LYS A 14 13.31 10.45 11.67
C LYS A 14 12.42 9.76 12.72
N SER A 15 11.15 10.16 12.84
CA SER A 15 10.22 9.62 13.85
C SER A 15 9.62 8.26 13.47
N ARG A 16 9.96 7.68 12.31
CA ARG A 16 9.46 6.35 11.87
C ARG A 16 10.52 5.24 11.93
N THR A 17 11.67 5.50 12.55
CA THR A 17 12.77 4.52 12.62
C THR A 17 12.47 3.34 13.55
N ASP A 18 11.38 3.39 14.34
CA ASP A 18 11.04 2.35 15.34
C ASP A 18 10.02 1.30 14.88
N SER A 19 9.81 1.11 13.58
CA SER A 19 8.88 0.07 13.11
C SER A 19 9.29 -0.64 11.82
N ILE A 20 10.60 -0.84 11.62
CA ILE A 20 11.05 -1.94 10.76
C ILE A 20 10.82 -3.25 11.52
N LYS A 21 9.55 -3.65 11.64
CA LYS A 21 9.20 -5.05 11.84
C LYS A 21 9.67 -5.74 10.58
N ILE A 22 10.80 -6.44 10.67
CA ILE A 22 11.16 -7.48 9.71
C ILE A 22 10.05 -8.53 9.85
N GLN A 23 8.98 -8.41 9.05
CA GLN A 23 7.90 -9.38 9.03
C GLN A 23 8.42 -10.60 8.26
N LEU A 24 8.74 -11.65 9.01
CA LEU A 24 8.95 -13.02 8.53
C LEU A 24 7.59 -13.65 8.11
N ASP A 25 6.80 -12.93 7.31
CA ASP A 25 5.53 -13.43 6.79
C ASP A 25 5.64 -13.49 5.27
N ASP A 26 5.09 -14.54 4.66
CA ASP A 26 5.15 -14.80 3.21
C ASP A 26 4.21 -13.87 2.41
N LYS A 27 3.92 -12.69 2.96
CA LYS A 27 2.96 -11.72 2.45
C LYS A 27 3.69 -10.54 1.84
N ASP A 28 3.20 -10.14 0.66
CA ASP A 28 3.66 -8.97 -0.06
C ASP A 28 2.58 -7.88 -0.06
N ASP A 29 3.00 -6.64 -0.28
CA ASP A 29 2.10 -5.50 -0.45
C ASP A 29 1.73 -5.32 -1.94
N TYR A 30 0.44 -5.08 -2.20
CA TYR A 30 -0.14 -4.92 -3.54
C TYR A 30 -1.07 -3.71 -3.62
N ILE A 31 -1.08 -3.04 -4.78
CA ILE A 31 -2.16 -2.14 -5.17
C ILE A 31 -3.20 -2.95 -5.93
N VAL A 32 -4.41 -2.96 -5.41
CA VAL A 32 -5.59 -3.53 -6.06
C VAL A 32 -6.34 -2.40 -6.74
N TYR A 33 -6.58 -2.56 -8.04
CA TYR A 33 -7.41 -1.67 -8.85
C TYR A 33 -8.83 -2.23 -8.91
N LEU A 34 -9.80 -1.40 -8.55
CA LEU A 34 -11.21 -1.75 -8.46
C LEU A 34 -12.02 -0.87 -9.41
N SER A 35 -13.05 -1.44 -10.04
CA SER A 35 -14.09 -0.72 -10.77
C SER A 35 -15.43 -0.99 -10.11
N ILE A 36 -15.94 0.01 -9.39
CA ILE A 36 -17.20 -0.09 -8.64
C ILE A 36 -18.19 0.84 -9.32
N LYS A 37 -19.20 0.27 -10.01
CA LYS A 37 -20.24 1.04 -10.71
C LYS A 37 -19.67 2.10 -11.68
N GLY A 38 -18.55 1.80 -12.33
CA GLY A 38 -17.87 2.73 -13.25
C GLY A 38 -16.95 3.75 -12.58
N ILE A 39 -16.78 3.69 -11.25
CA ILE A 39 -15.81 4.51 -10.51
C ILE A 39 -14.55 3.67 -10.27
N GLU A 40 -13.40 4.21 -10.69
CA GLU A 40 -12.10 3.62 -10.42
C GLU A 40 -11.68 3.90 -8.97
N ALA A 41 -11.36 2.84 -8.23
CA ALA A 41 -10.83 2.91 -6.87
C ALA A 41 -9.53 2.11 -6.76
N ARG A 42 -8.73 2.48 -5.76
CA ARG A 42 -7.45 1.80 -5.45
C ARG A 42 -7.42 1.47 -3.97
N ALA A 43 -7.01 0.25 -3.67
CA ALA A 43 -6.79 -0.21 -2.30
C ALA A 43 -5.38 -0.80 -2.17
N VAL A 44 -4.77 -0.61 -1.01
CA VAL A 44 -3.48 -1.24 -0.70
C VAL A 44 -3.75 -2.45 0.17
N VAL A 45 -3.20 -3.59 -0.22
CA VAL A 45 -3.47 -4.88 0.40
C VAL A 45 -2.15 -5.61 0.68
N ARG A 46 -2.00 -6.14 1.90
CA ARG A 46 -0.99 -7.12 2.24
C ARG A 46 -1.58 -8.52 2.18
N ALA A 47 -1.07 -9.37 1.30
CA ALA A 47 -1.57 -10.73 1.11
C ALA A 47 -0.46 -11.67 0.61
N ASN A 48 -0.64 -12.97 0.82
CA ASN A 48 0.12 -13.98 0.09
C ASN A 48 -0.58 -14.32 -1.25
N GLU A 49 0.06 -15.14 -2.09
CA GLU A 49 -0.48 -15.52 -3.39
C GLU A 49 -1.87 -16.18 -3.31
N LYS A 50 -2.12 -16.98 -2.27
CA LYS A 50 -3.41 -17.65 -2.05
C LYS A 50 -4.50 -16.64 -1.71
N GLY A 51 -4.22 -15.69 -0.82
CA GLY A 51 -5.13 -14.60 -0.46
C GLY A 51 -5.45 -13.71 -1.67
N LEU A 52 -4.44 -13.42 -2.49
CA LEU A 52 -4.61 -12.64 -3.72
C LEU A 52 -5.50 -13.35 -4.75
N LYS A 53 -5.36 -14.67 -4.88
CA LYS A 53 -6.22 -15.49 -5.74
C LYS A 53 -7.68 -15.44 -5.27
N ILE A 54 -7.91 -15.62 -3.97
CA ILE A 54 -9.25 -15.54 -3.38
C ILE A 54 -9.87 -14.15 -3.57
N LEU A 55 -9.09 -13.08 -3.41
CA LEU A 55 -9.54 -11.71 -3.63
C LEU A 55 -10.05 -11.52 -5.07
N LYS A 56 -9.26 -11.96 -6.06
CA LYS A 56 -9.63 -11.88 -7.49
C LYS A 56 -10.86 -12.73 -7.83
N GLU A 57 -11.02 -13.89 -7.20
CA GLU A 57 -12.16 -14.78 -7.43
C GLU A 57 -13.46 -14.27 -6.78
N LYS A 58 -13.37 -13.68 -5.60
CA LYS A 58 -14.55 -13.25 -4.81
C LYS A 58 -15.02 -11.84 -5.13
N ILE A 59 -14.12 -10.94 -5.54
CA ILE A 59 -14.44 -9.52 -5.79
C ILE A 59 -14.39 -9.28 -7.29
N LYS A 60 -15.56 -9.29 -7.93
CA LYS A 60 -15.69 -9.11 -9.39
C LYS A 60 -15.26 -7.72 -9.85
N GLU A 61 -15.24 -6.77 -8.94
CA GLU A 61 -14.82 -5.40 -9.14
C GLU A 61 -13.30 -5.26 -9.28
N VAL A 62 -12.52 -6.29 -8.94
CA VAL A 62 -11.05 -6.27 -9.13
C VAL A 62 -10.72 -6.35 -10.61
N ILE A 63 -10.21 -5.25 -11.15
CA ILE A 63 -9.80 -5.15 -12.55
C ILE A 63 -8.29 -5.33 -12.74
N GLY A 64 -7.51 -5.25 -11.66
CA GLY A 64 -6.06 -5.42 -11.74
C GLY A 64 -5.39 -5.47 -10.38
N VAL A 65 -4.20 -6.06 -10.34
CA VAL A 65 -3.34 -6.07 -9.16
C VAL A 65 -1.90 -5.81 -9.59
N LYS A 66 -1.19 -4.96 -8.84
CA LYS A 66 0.23 -4.68 -9.02
C LYS A 66 0.97 -4.85 -7.70
N LYS A 67 2.10 -5.58 -7.72
CA LYS A 67 3.00 -5.65 -6.57
C LYS A 67 3.66 -4.29 -6.31
N ILE A 68 3.65 -3.86 -5.06
CA ILE A 68 4.19 -2.56 -4.62
C ILE A 68 5.71 -2.65 -4.53
N ASN A 69 6.39 -1.63 -5.04
CA ASN A 69 7.82 -1.46 -4.77
C ASN A 69 8.07 -0.57 -3.53
N SER A 70 9.31 -0.55 -3.03
CA SER A 70 9.67 0.19 -1.81
C SER A 70 9.30 1.67 -1.86
N LYS A 71 9.55 2.35 -2.98
CA LYS A 71 9.21 3.79 -3.14
C LYS A 71 7.71 4.05 -3.09
N GLU A 72 6.93 3.15 -3.68
CA GLU A 72 5.47 3.22 -3.64
C GLU A 72 4.94 2.97 -2.22
N LEU A 73 5.54 2.02 -1.48
CA LEU A 73 5.19 1.74 -0.09
C LEU A 73 5.50 2.94 0.83
N ASP A 74 6.63 3.61 0.61
CA ASP A 74 6.99 4.84 1.32
C ASP A 74 5.95 5.93 1.06
N ALA A 75 5.55 6.13 -0.20
CA ALA A 75 4.53 7.12 -0.57
C ALA A 75 3.18 6.80 0.08
N ILE A 76 2.74 5.53 0.05
CA ILE A 76 1.52 5.05 0.72
C ILE A 76 1.56 5.37 2.23
N SER A 77 2.70 5.10 2.85
CA SER A 77 2.94 5.35 4.28
C SER A 77 2.94 6.84 4.61
N VAL A 78 3.48 7.69 3.75
CA VAL A 78 3.48 9.16 3.90
C VAL A 78 2.07 9.73 3.72
N MET A 79 1.32 9.22 2.73
CA MET A 79 -0.07 9.61 2.48
C MET A 79 -1.04 9.10 3.55
N GLY A 80 -0.60 8.24 4.46
CA GLY A 80 -1.44 7.66 5.50
C GLY A 80 -2.53 6.75 4.93
N LEU A 81 -2.30 6.15 3.76
CA LEU A 81 -3.25 5.22 3.16
C LEU A 81 -3.34 3.93 3.97
N GLN A 82 -4.55 3.44 4.17
CA GLN A 82 -4.79 2.20 4.90
C GLN A 82 -4.32 0.99 4.08
N ILE A 83 -3.55 0.12 4.73
CA ILE A 83 -3.14 -1.18 4.21
C ILE A 83 -4.05 -2.24 4.82
N TYR A 84 -4.82 -2.93 4.00
CA TYR A 84 -5.70 -4.02 4.43
C TYR A 84 -4.95 -5.34 4.39
N GLU A 85 -5.04 -6.14 5.46
CA GLU A 85 -4.39 -7.46 5.50
C GLU A 85 -5.42 -8.57 5.26
N ILE A 86 -5.06 -9.55 4.44
CA ILE A 86 -5.90 -10.70 4.07
C ILE A 86 -5.12 -12.01 4.06
#